data_AF-A0A662BUX1-F1
#
_entry.id   AF-A0A662BUX1-F1
#
_cell.length_a   1.000
_cell.length_b   1.000
_cell.length_c   1.000
_cell.angle_alpha   90.00
_cell.angle_beta   90.00
_cell.angle_gamma   90.00
#
_symmetry.space_group_name_H-M   'P 1'
#
loop_
_entity.id
_entity.type
_entity.pdbx_description
1 polymer ?
#
loop_
_entity_poly.entity_id
_entity_poly.type
_entity_poly.pdbx_seq_one_letter_code
_entity_poly.pdbx_strand_id
1 'polypeptide(L)'
;MKKKFLIIVVVLSLLSNSRLQAQIINIIPNPQEVIIGQGTFTVNQQLSIVSSTVSNNMANILQTHIKKIAGYQIEIVESEKPETEVIQFKLNKKLAKEAYELI
;
A
#
# COMPACT_ATOMS: atom_id res chain seq x y z
N MET A 1 -7.90 41.80 16.73
CA MET A 1 -8.39 40.54 16.09
C MET A 1 -7.65 40.21 14.79
N LYS A 2 -7.47 41.17 13.87
CA LYS A 2 -6.79 40.95 12.56
C LYS A 2 -5.36 40.38 12.63
N LYS A 3 -4.53 40.84 13.58
CA LYS A 3 -3.15 40.32 13.75
C LYS A 3 -3.08 38.85 14.21
N LYS A 4 -4.00 38.43 15.09
CA LYS A 4 -4.10 37.03 15.57
C LYS A 4 -4.55 36.09 14.44
N PHE A 5 -5.49 36.55 13.61
CA PHE A 5 -5.95 35.82 12.43
C PHE A 5 -4.83 35.64 11.39
N LEU A 6 -4.04 36.69 11.14
CA LEU A 6 -2.90 36.61 10.22
C LEU A 6 -1.86 35.58 10.69
N ILE A 7 -1.57 35.53 11.99
CA ILE A 7 -0.65 34.54 12.57
C ILE A 7 -1.17 33.11 12.36
N ILE A 8 -2.47 32.88 12.56
CA ILE A 8 -3.08 31.56 12.34
C ILE A 8 -2.95 31.12 10.88
N VAL A 9 -3.21 32.02 9.93
CA VAL A 9 -3.08 31.73 8.49
C VAL A 9 -1.64 31.40 8.10
N VAL A 10 -0.66 32.14 8.65
CA VAL A 10 0.76 31.88 8.41
C VAL A 10 1.19 30.53 9.01
N VAL A 11 0.72 30.19 10.21
CA VAL A 11 1.05 28.89 10.83
C VAL A 11 0.43 27.74 10.02
N LEU A 12 -0.81 27.88 9.56
CA LEU A 12 -1.47 26.87 8.72
C LEU A 12 -0.75 26.68 7.36
N SER A 13 -0.25 27.75 6.75
CA SER A 13 0.48 27.64 5.48
C SER A 13 1.85 26.95 5.63
N LEU A 14 2.53 27.14 6.76
CA LEU A 14 3.79 26.47 7.08
C LEU A 14 3.59 24.96 7.31
N LEU A 15 2.51 24.57 8.01
CA LEU A 15 2.16 23.16 8.23
C LEU A 15 1.73 22.45 6.93
N SER A 16 1.21 23.20 5.95
CA SER A 16 0.84 22.62 4.64
C SER A 16 2.05 22.21 3.81
N ASN A 17 3.22 22.81 4.07
CA ASN A 17 4.45 22.61 3.29
C ASN A 17 5.44 21.66 3.95
N SER A 18 5.17 21.16 5.15
CA SER A 18 5.97 20.07 5.73
C SER A 18 5.69 18.79 4.94
N ARG A 19 6.50 18.54 3.91
CA ARG A 19 6.59 17.22 3.29
C ARG A 19 7.04 16.27 4.38
N LEU A 20 6.12 15.44 4.87
CA LEU A 20 6.46 14.32 5.73
C LEU A 20 7.49 13.49 4.96
N GLN A 21 8.68 13.36 5.54
CA GLN A 21 9.73 12.53 4.98
C GLN A 21 9.15 11.12 4.83
N ALA A 22 9.29 10.52 3.64
CA ALA A 22 8.84 9.16 3.41
C ALA A 22 9.40 8.26 4.52
N GLN A 23 8.53 7.45 5.14
CA GLN A 23 8.93 6.56 6.21
C GLN A 23 10.13 5.72 5.74
N ILE A 24 11.17 5.63 6.58
CA ILE A 24 12.27 4.69 6.34
C ILE A 24 11.62 3.29 6.31
N ILE A 25 11.70 2.64 5.15
CA ILE A 25 11.14 1.30 4.95
C ILE A 25 11.99 0.33 5.78
N ASN A 26 11.45 -0.11 6.93
CA ASN A 26 12.12 -1.03 7.84
C ASN A 26 11.61 -2.45 7.63
N ILE A 27 12.08 -3.11 6.57
CA ILE A 27 11.74 -4.51 6.26
C ILE A 27 12.89 -5.40 6.75
N ILE A 28 12.59 -6.42 7.55
CA ILE A 28 13.56 -7.40 8.03
C ILE A 28 13.06 -8.80 7.64
N PRO A 29 13.86 -9.61 6.92
CA PRO A 29 15.18 -9.29 6.35
C PRO A 29 15.12 -8.21 5.26
N ASN A 30 16.20 -7.44 5.10
CA ASN A 30 16.25 -6.40 4.07
C ASN A 30 16.13 -7.02 2.67
N PRO A 31 15.35 -6.41 1.75
CA PRO A 31 15.34 -6.80 0.35
C PRO A 31 16.72 -6.66 -0.27
N GLN A 32 17.01 -7.49 -1.29
CA GLN A 32 18.28 -7.41 -2.02
C GLN A 32 18.41 -6.10 -2.80
N GLU A 33 17.29 -5.57 -3.31
CA GLU A 33 17.22 -4.32 -4.05
C GLU A 33 15.92 -3.59 -3.69
N VAL A 34 15.98 -2.26 -3.57
CA VAL A 34 14.84 -1.38 -3.35
C VAL A 34 14.97 -0.16 -4.25
N ILE A 35 14.01 0.02 -5.17
CA ILE A 35 13.91 1.19 -6.03
C ILE A 35 12.67 1.98 -5.61
N ILE A 36 12.87 3.21 -5.14
CA ILE A 36 11.77 4.08 -4.71
C ILE A 36 11.28 4.90 -5.91
N GLY A 37 10.08 4.58 -6.39
CA GLY A 37 9.38 5.34 -7.43
C GLY A 37 8.70 6.61 -6.91
N GLN A 38 7.99 7.30 -7.81
CA GLN A 38 7.09 8.40 -7.45
C GLN A 38 5.65 7.90 -7.31
N GLY A 39 4.87 8.54 -6.43
CA GLY A 39 3.48 8.17 -6.16
C GLY A 39 3.31 7.38 -4.87
N THR A 40 2.09 6.91 -4.65
CA THR A 40 1.70 6.17 -3.43
C THR A 40 0.65 5.13 -3.78
N PHE A 41 0.79 3.93 -3.22
CA PHE A 41 -0.25 2.91 -3.24
C PHE A 41 -0.99 2.94 -1.89
N THR A 42 -2.32 3.08 -1.93
CA THR A 42 -3.12 3.23 -0.70
C THR A 42 -3.94 1.96 -0.45
N VAL A 43 -3.69 1.30 0.67
CA VAL A 43 -4.55 0.21 1.13
C VAL A 43 -5.82 0.82 1.76
N ASN A 44 -6.96 0.61 1.12
CA ASN A 44 -8.28 1.11 1.54
C ASN A 44 -9.39 0.07 1.24
N GLN A 45 -10.65 0.42 1.46
CA GLN A 45 -11.81 -0.46 1.26
C GLN A 45 -12.20 -0.66 -0.21
N GLN A 46 -11.73 0.23 -1.10
CA GLN A 46 -11.97 0.18 -2.54
C GLN A 46 -10.99 -0.76 -3.26
N LEU A 47 -9.90 -1.14 -2.58
CA LEU A 47 -8.95 -2.13 -3.04
C LEU A 47 -9.62 -3.51 -3.20
N SER A 48 -9.14 -4.31 -4.14
CA SER A 48 -9.47 -5.73 -4.23
C SER A 48 -8.22 -6.60 -4.28
N ILE A 49 -8.28 -7.82 -3.74
CA ILE A 49 -7.23 -8.83 -3.91
C ILE A 49 -7.68 -9.78 -5.02
N VAL A 50 -6.95 -9.80 -6.13
CA VAL A 50 -7.23 -10.73 -7.23
C VAL A 50 -6.64 -12.08 -6.89
N SER A 51 -7.46 -13.13 -6.98
CA SER A 51 -7.02 -14.49 -6.68
C SER A 51 -7.50 -15.51 -7.71
N SER A 52 -6.60 -16.42 -8.04
CA SER A 52 -6.88 -17.67 -8.75
C SER A 52 -6.89 -18.86 -7.79
N THR A 53 -7.16 -20.05 -8.32
CA THR A 53 -7.03 -21.32 -7.59
C THR A 53 -5.65 -21.52 -6.96
N VAL A 54 -4.59 -21.02 -7.61
CA VAL A 54 -3.20 -21.17 -7.16
C VAL A 54 -2.86 -20.18 -6.03
N SER A 55 -3.51 -19.01 -6.00
CA SER A 55 -3.18 -17.93 -5.06
C SER A 55 -4.16 -17.75 -3.91
N ASN A 56 -5.21 -18.55 -3.84
CA ASN A 56 -6.30 -18.38 -2.87
C ASN A 56 -5.82 -18.37 -1.42
N ASN A 57 -4.88 -19.25 -1.09
CA ASN A 57 -4.32 -19.29 0.27
C ASN A 57 -3.57 -17.98 0.61
N MET A 58 -2.77 -17.45 -0.32
CA MET A 58 -2.03 -16.21 -0.12
C MET A 58 -2.97 -15.01 -0.01
N ALA A 59 -4.02 -14.97 -0.82
CA ALA A 59 -5.05 -13.93 -0.77
C ALA A 59 -5.77 -13.90 0.60
N ASN A 60 -6.16 -15.06 1.12
CA ASN A 60 -6.82 -15.18 2.42
C ASN A 60 -5.89 -14.78 3.59
N ILE A 61 -4.61 -15.16 3.53
CA ILE A 61 -3.61 -14.75 4.54
C ILE A 61 -3.49 -13.23 4.54
N LEU A 62 -3.29 -12.62 3.36
CA LEU A 62 -3.15 -11.17 3.25
C LEU A 62 -4.41 -10.43 3.71
N GLN A 63 -5.60 -10.87 3.28
CA GLN A 63 -6.88 -10.28 3.71
C GLN A 63 -7.02 -10.33 5.23
N THR A 64 -6.67 -11.45 5.86
CA THR A 64 -6.72 -11.61 7.32
C THR A 64 -5.78 -10.65 8.02
N HIS A 65 -4.55 -10.49 7.52
CA HIS A 65 -3.60 -9.52 8.07
C HIS A 65 -4.06 -8.08 7.92
N ILE A 66 -4.59 -7.70 6.76
CA ILE A 66 -5.13 -6.36 6.54
C ILE A 66 -6.32 -6.10 7.46
N LYS A 67 -7.26 -7.04 7.57
CA LYS A 67 -8.39 -6.93 8.50
C LYS A 67 -7.94 -6.73 9.94
N LYS A 68 -6.91 -7.45 10.38
CA LYS A 68 -6.36 -7.33 11.73
C LYS A 68 -5.73 -5.96 11.99
N ILE A 69 -5.04 -5.38 11.01
CA ILE A 69 -4.29 -4.13 11.17
C ILE A 69 -5.17 -2.90 10.92
N ALA A 70 -5.99 -2.94 9.87
CA ALA A 70 -6.76 -1.81 9.37
C ALA A 70 -8.24 -1.83 9.81
N GLY A 71 -8.74 -2.95 10.33
CA GLY A 71 -10.10 -3.08 10.89
C GLY A 71 -11.21 -3.29 9.85
N TYR A 72 -10.89 -3.36 8.55
CA TYR A 72 -11.85 -3.62 7.48
C TYR A 72 -11.41 -4.80 6.60
N GLN A 73 -12.39 -5.45 5.97
CA GLN A 73 -12.16 -6.60 5.11
C GLN A 73 -12.15 -6.17 3.64
N ILE A 74 -11.02 -6.40 2.97
CA ILE A 74 -10.86 -6.17 1.54
C ILE A 74 -11.48 -7.32 0.75
N GLU A 75 -12.13 -7.04 -0.37
CA GLU A 75 -12.75 -8.05 -1.23
C GLU A 75 -11.69 -8.93 -1.91
N ILE A 76 -11.94 -10.24 -2.01
CA ILE A 76 -11.17 -11.14 -2.88
C ILE A 76 -12.02 -11.42 -4.13
N VAL A 77 -11.44 -11.22 -5.31
CA VAL A 77 -12.12 -11.34 -6.60
C VAL A 77 -11.38 -12.30 -7.52
N GLU A 78 -12.08 -13.00 -8.42
CA GLU A 78 -11.44 -13.96 -9.35
C GLU A 78 -10.73 -13.28 -10.53
N SER A 79 -11.12 -12.05 -10.86
CA SER A 79 -10.57 -11.28 -11.98
C SER A 79 -10.45 -9.80 -11.62
N GLU A 80 -9.55 -9.10 -12.30
CA GLU A 80 -9.40 -7.65 -12.18
C GLU A 80 -10.71 -6.96 -12.57
N LYS A 81 -11.21 -6.09 -11.67
CA LYS A 81 -12.34 -5.22 -11.98
C LYS A 81 -11.82 -3.93 -12.60
N PRO A 82 -12.43 -3.43 -13.70
CA PRO A 82 -12.12 -2.10 -14.22
C PRO A 82 -12.24 -1.07 -13.09
N GLU A 83 -11.33 -0.08 -13.05
CA GLU A 83 -11.37 1.06 -12.13
C GLU A 83 -11.08 0.77 -10.64
N THR A 84 -10.62 -0.43 -10.30
CA THR A 84 -10.21 -0.76 -8.92
C THR A 84 -8.68 -0.90 -8.81
N GLU A 85 -8.12 -0.36 -7.73
CA GLU A 85 -6.75 -0.69 -7.34
C GLU A 85 -6.72 -2.16 -6.87
N VAL A 86 -5.72 -2.92 -7.29
CA VAL A 86 -5.66 -4.35 -7.01
C VAL A 86 -4.33 -4.78 -6.42
N ILE A 87 -4.37 -5.78 -5.53
CA ILE A 87 -3.22 -6.60 -5.17
C ILE A 87 -3.36 -7.95 -5.86
N GLN A 88 -2.31 -8.44 -6.50
CA GLN A 88 -2.32 -9.70 -7.23
C GLN A 88 -1.08 -10.54 -6.95
N PHE A 89 -1.24 -11.86 -7.00
CA PHE A 89 -0.15 -12.82 -6.88
C PHE A 89 0.10 -13.47 -8.24
N LYS A 90 1.31 -13.31 -8.78
CA LYS A 90 1.71 -13.88 -10.06
C LYS A 90 2.90 -14.82 -9.87
N LEU A 91 2.74 -16.07 -10.31
CA LEU A 91 3.84 -17.04 -10.29
C LEU A 91 4.81 -16.76 -11.43
N ASN A 92 6.05 -16.40 -11.11
CA ASN A 92 7.12 -16.26 -12.08
C ASN A 92 8.11 -17.42 -11.98
N LYS A 93 8.02 -18.39 -12.91
CA LYS A 93 8.87 -19.60 -12.93
C LYS A 93 10.34 -19.31 -13.27
N LYS A 94 10.68 -18.08 -13.66
CA LYS A 94 12.08 -17.67 -13.94
C LYS A 94 12.82 -17.27 -12.67
N LEU A 95 12.11 -17.02 -11.57
CA LEU A 95 12.71 -16.67 -10.29
C LEU A 95 13.23 -17.92 -9.57
N ALA A 96 14.22 -17.71 -8.71
CA ALA A 96 14.67 -18.74 -7.77
C ALA A 96 13.53 -19.14 -6.81
N LYS A 97 13.66 -20.30 -6.19
CA LYS A 97 12.58 -20.98 -5.42
C LYS A 97 11.82 -20.09 -4.42
N GLU A 98 12.52 -19.19 -3.72
CA GLU A 98 11.94 -18.29 -2.71
C GLU A 98 12.05 -16.81 -3.09
N ALA A 99 12.45 -16.50 -4.33
CA ALA A 99 12.57 -15.14 -4.80
C ALA A 99 11.20 -14.55 -5.14
N TYR A 100 11.04 -13.25 -4.87
CA TYR A 100 9.86 -12.49 -5.22
C TYR A 100 10.25 -11.10 -5.72
N GLU A 101 9.33 -10.47 -6.43
CA GLU A 101 9.39 -9.07 -6.84
C GLU A 101 8.09 -8.39 -6.36
N LEU A 102 8.21 -7.14 -5.93
CA LEU A 102 7.07 -6.29 -5.61
C LEU A 102 7.10 -5.10 -6.59
N ILE A 103 6.07 -4.98 -7.43
CA ILE A 103 5.98 -4.04 -8.54
C ILE A 103 4.70 -3.22 -8.38
#